data_AF-A0A6C0LZ15-F1
#
_entry.id   AF-A0A6C0LZ15-F1
#
_cell.length_a   1.000
_cell.length_b   1.000
_cell.length_c   1.000
_cell.angle_alpha   90.00
_cell.angle_beta   90.00
_cell.angle_gamma   90.00
#
_symmetry.space_group_name_H-M   'P 1'
#
loop_
_entity.id
_entity.type
_entity.pdbx_description
1 polymer ?
#
loop_
_entity_poly.entity_id
_entity_poly.type
_entity_poly.pdbx_seq_one_letter_code
_entity_poly.pdbx_strand_id
1 'polypeptide(L)'
;MEIVRMNFVPDRIKYILFNNIKKIVFENNGIIFGGFVRDMIISDHYKTIYNNRNEYDIHKFWNKFYQPETAARALVAKDMDICMYTEDDISNFLIALQDVFNTENGYSNISSSILSVSDCDRYFNLPIKMHKKINYKVTIGKIPFVHSGIEMSFDFDILIPINTKILPPFNKLDFLSNVFILTKYGVSISNNTGTIIDTMSILQKQKITNIIMNDIVEFKTQFCIANRDNDYTCGDFNYNRKVFERINKMLFRTFRWNITNMPILICDYKRNHTNCDNICCICLSKFKNNDRIMKVYIDNSTKTEKVCSNTHDKCLFKYFETQLESSKNDEAFVASDSFEFRCPMRNVINFRLYSKNTNKIISDKMNE
;
A
#
# COMPACT_ATOMS: atom_id res chain seq x y z
N MET A 1 -7.07 41.62 17.09
CA MET A 1 -7.93 40.55 16.55
C MET A 1 -7.35 39.23 17.02
N GLU A 2 -8.01 38.55 17.96
CA GLU A 2 -7.62 37.19 18.33
C GLU A 2 -7.93 36.26 17.15
N ILE A 3 -6.91 35.57 16.66
CA ILE A 3 -7.07 34.57 15.62
C ILE A 3 -7.76 33.36 16.26
N VAL A 4 -9.03 33.15 15.92
CA VAL A 4 -9.77 31.95 16.33
C VAL A 4 -9.07 30.74 15.72
N ARG A 5 -8.42 29.93 16.57
CA ARG A 5 -7.80 28.65 16.16
C ARG A 5 -8.78 27.53 16.39
N MET A 6 -9.34 26.99 15.32
CA MET A 6 -10.12 25.76 15.38
C MET A 6 -9.18 24.55 15.46
N ASN A 7 -9.29 23.77 16.53
CA ASN A 7 -8.59 22.50 16.67
C ASN A 7 -9.46 21.39 16.10
N PHE A 8 -8.96 20.67 15.09
CA PHE A 8 -9.60 19.47 14.56
C PHE A 8 -8.56 18.38 14.32
N VAL A 9 -9.02 17.13 14.21
CA VAL A 9 -8.16 15.97 13.97
C VAL A 9 -8.40 15.48 12.54
N PRO A 10 -7.50 15.80 11.57
CA PRO A 10 -7.69 15.48 10.15
C PRO A 10 -8.01 14.00 9.89
N ASP A 11 -7.29 13.10 10.58
CA ASP A 11 -7.50 11.65 10.46
C ASP A 11 -8.96 11.26 10.81
N ARG A 12 -9.53 11.85 11.86
CA ARG A 12 -10.93 11.58 12.25
C ARG A 12 -11.90 12.01 11.15
N ILE A 13 -11.72 13.19 10.57
CA ILE A 13 -12.63 13.68 9.53
C ILE A 13 -12.51 12.82 8.29
N LYS A 14 -11.27 12.49 7.89
CA LYS A 14 -11.01 11.58 6.77
C LYS A 14 -11.65 10.20 6.98
N TYR A 15 -11.60 9.67 8.20
CA TYR A 15 -12.25 8.41 8.57
C TYR A 15 -13.79 8.47 8.44
N ILE A 16 -14.41 9.55 8.92
CA ILE A 16 -15.87 9.72 8.83
C ILE A 16 -16.30 9.79 7.36
N LEU A 17 -15.65 10.63 6.56
CA LEU A 17 -15.97 10.78 5.14
C LEU A 17 -15.76 9.47 4.38
N PHE A 18 -14.65 8.75 4.59
CA PHE A 18 -14.46 7.45 3.97
C PHE A 18 -15.49 6.40 4.38
N ASN A 19 -15.99 6.44 5.62
CA ASN A 19 -17.07 5.53 6.03
C ASN A 19 -18.40 5.86 5.33
N ASN A 20 -18.70 7.13 5.08
CA ASN A 20 -19.88 7.52 4.30
C ASN A 20 -19.73 7.08 2.85
N ILE A 21 -18.57 7.35 2.23
CA ILE A 21 -18.27 6.95 0.86
C ILE A 21 -18.30 5.42 0.71
N LYS A 22 -17.79 4.68 1.69
CA LYS A 22 -17.86 3.21 1.71
C LYS A 22 -19.30 2.70 1.60
N LYS A 23 -20.27 3.33 2.28
CA LYS A 23 -21.68 2.94 2.17
C LYS A 23 -22.20 3.15 0.75
N ILE A 24 -21.86 4.29 0.15
CA ILE A 24 -22.25 4.64 -1.23
C ILE A 24 -21.63 3.68 -2.24
N VAL A 25 -20.37 3.27 -2.05
CA VAL A 25 -19.77 2.24 -2.90
C VAL A 25 -20.63 0.98 -2.89
N PHE A 26 -21.10 0.52 -1.73
CA PHE A 26 -21.92 -0.69 -1.62
C PHE A 26 -23.34 -0.53 -2.13
N GLU A 27 -23.95 0.65 -1.96
CA GLU A 27 -25.26 0.99 -2.54
C GLU A 27 -25.23 0.96 -4.07
N ASN A 28 -24.06 1.23 -4.66
CA ASN A 28 -23.81 1.18 -6.10
C ASN A 28 -23.05 -0.10 -6.53
N ASN A 29 -23.28 -1.22 -5.83
CA ASN A 29 -22.74 -2.55 -6.17
C ASN A 29 -21.20 -2.65 -6.28
N GLY A 30 -20.48 -1.68 -5.75
CA GLY A 30 -19.03 -1.62 -5.82
C GLY A 30 -18.34 -2.50 -4.77
N ILE A 31 -17.09 -2.85 -5.08
CA ILE A 31 -16.18 -3.62 -4.22
C ILE A 31 -14.96 -2.75 -3.93
N ILE A 32 -14.60 -2.63 -2.65
CA ILE A 32 -13.37 -1.93 -2.24
C ILE A 32 -12.26 -2.96 -2.08
N PHE A 33 -11.04 -2.63 -2.50
CA PHE A 33 -9.91 -3.54 -2.40
C PHE A 33 -8.59 -2.81 -2.07
N GLY A 34 -7.50 -3.57 -1.99
CA GLY A 34 -6.16 -3.00 -1.90
C GLY A 34 -5.87 -2.29 -0.58
N GLY A 35 -5.34 -1.07 -0.68
CA GLY A 35 -4.78 -0.33 0.45
C GLY A 35 -5.76 -0.08 1.58
N PHE A 36 -6.99 0.26 1.22
CA PHE A 36 -8.06 0.62 2.14
C PHE A 36 -8.46 -0.54 3.05
N VAL A 37 -8.66 -1.73 2.48
CA VAL A 37 -9.13 -2.91 3.22
C VAL A 37 -8.11 -3.36 4.25
N ARG A 38 -6.82 -3.37 3.88
CA ARG A 38 -5.72 -3.70 4.78
C ARG A 38 -5.61 -2.72 5.95
N ASP A 39 -5.68 -1.41 5.66
CA ASP A 39 -5.58 -0.38 6.71
C ASP A 39 -6.82 -0.42 7.64
N MET A 40 -7.99 -0.83 7.12
CA MET A 40 -9.20 -1.08 7.92
C MET A 40 -9.04 -2.28 8.87
N ILE A 41 -8.48 -3.41 8.41
CA ILE A 41 -8.20 -4.58 9.27
C ILE A 41 -7.29 -4.19 10.43
N ILE A 42 -6.23 -3.44 10.15
CA ILE A 42 -5.28 -2.96 11.16
C ILE A 42 -5.99 -2.07 12.18
N SER A 43 -6.67 -1.02 11.71
CA SER A 43 -7.32 -0.06 12.61
C SER A 43 -8.38 -0.71 13.49
N ASP A 44 -9.16 -1.66 12.97
CA ASP A 44 -10.19 -2.38 13.73
C ASP A 44 -9.61 -3.28 14.83
N HIS A 45 -8.53 -4.01 14.53
CA HIS A 45 -7.81 -4.82 15.50
C HIS A 45 -7.27 -3.99 16.66
N TYR A 46 -6.51 -2.93 16.36
CA TYR A 46 -5.90 -2.08 17.39
C TYR A 46 -6.95 -1.22 18.14
N LYS A 47 -8.07 -0.87 17.50
CA LYS A 47 -9.23 -0.25 18.15
C LYS A 47 -9.80 -1.17 19.23
N THR A 48 -9.96 -2.46 18.93
CA THR A 48 -10.47 -3.44 19.90
C THR A 48 -9.54 -3.55 21.11
N ILE A 49 -8.22 -3.65 20.89
CA ILE A 49 -7.23 -3.68 21.97
C ILE A 49 -7.29 -2.40 22.83
N TYR A 50 -7.40 -1.24 22.20
CA TYR A 50 -7.49 0.04 22.91
C TYR A 50 -8.75 0.12 23.77
N ASN A 51 -9.91 -0.19 23.21
CA ASN A 51 -11.21 -0.10 23.89
C ASN A 51 -11.33 -1.09 25.06
N ASN A 52 -10.66 -2.25 24.99
CA ASN A 52 -10.64 -3.19 26.11
C ASN A 52 -9.85 -2.70 27.33
N ARG A 53 -9.04 -1.64 27.19
CA ARG A 53 -8.17 -1.09 28.25
C ARG A 53 -8.54 0.33 28.64
N ASN A 54 -9.42 0.99 27.90
CA ASN A 54 -9.73 2.40 28.06
C ASN A 54 -11.22 2.63 27.86
N GLU A 55 -11.79 3.53 28.66
CA GLU A 55 -13.07 4.15 28.32
C GLU A 55 -12.90 5.04 27.08
N TYR A 56 -13.92 5.05 26.21
CA TYR A 56 -13.84 5.80 24.97
C TYR A 56 -13.88 7.31 25.23
N ASP A 57 -12.74 7.95 24.99
CA ASP A 57 -12.59 9.40 24.91
C ASP A 57 -12.10 9.76 23.51
N ILE A 58 -12.79 10.69 22.86
CA ILE A 58 -12.54 11.02 21.46
C ILE A 58 -11.18 11.69 21.23
N HIS A 59 -10.71 12.51 22.17
CA HIS A 59 -9.43 13.20 22.04
C HIS A 59 -8.26 12.24 22.24
N LYS A 60 -8.40 11.31 23.20
CA LYS A 60 -7.41 10.25 23.48
C LYS A 60 -7.40 9.19 22.38
N PHE A 61 -8.57 8.80 21.86
CA PHE A 61 -8.67 7.78 20.82
C PHE A 61 -7.86 8.16 19.57
N TRP A 62 -8.01 9.39 19.09
CA TRP A 62 -7.33 9.85 17.88
C TRP A 62 -5.89 10.36 18.13
N ASN A 63 -5.46 10.48 19.39
CA ASN A 63 -4.10 10.87 19.73
C ASN A 63 -3.14 9.66 19.73
N LYS A 64 -2.32 9.55 18.68
CA LYS A 64 -1.32 8.47 18.52
C LYS A 64 -0.25 8.46 19.63
N PHE A 65 -0.05 9.57 20.34
CA PHE A 65 0.91 9.68 21.45
C PHE A 65 0.33 9.29 22.82
N TYR A 66 -0.99 9.23 22.97
CA TYR A 66 -1.63 8.87 24.24
C TYR A 66 -1.34 7.41 24.64
N GLN A 67 -1.38 6.50 23.65
CA GLN A 67 -1.02 5.10 23.82
C GLN A 67 -0.31 4.60 22.55
N PRO A 68 1.03 4.66 22.49
CA PRO A 68 1.81 4.32 21.31
C PRO A 68 1.62 2.88 20.83
N GLU A 69 1.41 1.94 21.74
CA GLU A 69 1.28 0.49 21.44
C GLU A 69 0.03 0.18 20.60
N THR A 70 -0.98 1.05 20.67
CA THR A 70 -2.21 0.94 19.88
C THR A 70 -2.37 2.11 18.93
N ALA A 71 -1.30 2.85 18.61
CA ALA A 71 -1.36 4.03 17.73
C ALA A 71 -1.99 3.73 16.35
N ALA A 72 -1.87 2.49 15.88
CA ALA A 72 -2.47 2.02 14.64
C ALA A 72 -4.00 1.99 14.64
N ARG A 73 -4.66 2.14 15.80
CA ARG A 73 -6.13 2.34 15.89
C ARG A 73 -6.60 3.60 15.15
N ALA A 74 -5.74 4.62 15.05
CA ALA A 74 -6.00 5.88 14.37
C ALA A 74 -5.45 5.88 12.93
N LEU A 75 -5.13 4.70 12.37
CA LEU A 75 -4.74 4.56 10.98
C LEU A 75 -5.95 4.80 10.08
N VAL A 76 -5.77 5.67 9.09
CA VAL A 76 -6.77 5.98 8.08
C VAL A 76 -6.11 5.82 6.71
N ALA A 77 -6.83 5.18 5.78
CA ALA A 77 -6.36 4.98 4.43
C ALA A 77 -6.02 6.32 3.76
N LYS A 78 -5.13 6.31 2.75
CA LYS A 78 -4.83 7.52 1.97
C LYS A 78 -5.73 7.63 0.75
N ASP A 79 -5.94 6.49 0.10
CA ASP A 79 -6.63 6.22 -1.15
C ASP A 79 -7.69 5.11 -0.95
N MET A 80 -8.64 5.02 -1.88
CA MET A 80 -9.63 3.95 -1.96
C MET A 80 -9.68 3.39 -3.39
N ASP A 81 -9.30 2.11 -3.53
CA ASP A 81 -9.41 1.39 -4.80
C ASP A 81 -10.80 0.74 -4.89
N ILE A 82 -11.55 1.03 -5.96
CA ILE A 82 -12.95 0.62 -6.14
C ILE A 82 -13.09 -0.13 -7.47
N CYS A 83 -13.75 -1.29 -7.43
CA CYS A 83 -14.15 -2.04 -8.61
C CYS A 83 -15.66 -1.99 -8.75
N MET A 84 -16.14 -1.65 -9.95
CA MET A 84 -17.54 -1.70 -10.35
C MET A 84 -17.65 -2.48 -11.66
N TYR A 85 -18.86 -2.90 -12.02
CA TYR A 85 -19.06 -3.81 -13.15
C TYR A 85 -19.87 -3.22 -14.29
N THR A 86 -20.51 -2.07 -14.08
CA THR A 86 -21.25 -1.34 -15.11
C THR A 86 -20.90 0.15 -15.09
N GLU A 87 -21.06 0.81 -16.23
CA GLU A 87 -20.89 2.26 -16.34
C GLU A 87 -22.01 3.02 -15.64
N ASP A 88 -23.20 2.42 -15.54
CA ASP A 88 -24.33 2.97 -14.80
C ASP A 88 -24.05 3.00 -13.30
N ASP A 89 -23.52 1.92 -12.72
CA ASP A 89 -23.09 1.88 -11.31
C ASP A 89 -22.07 2.99 -11.02
N ILE A 90 -21.12 3.21 -11.93
CA ILE A 90 -20.14 4.30 -11.80
C ILE A 90 -20.81 5.66 -11.88
N SER A 91 -21.69 5.87 -12.85
CA SER A 91 -22.36 7.16 -13.02
C SER A 91 -23.19 7.51 -11.77
N ASN A 92 -23.95 6.56 -11.25
CA ASN A 92 -24.71 6.71 -10.00
C ASN A 92 -23.80 6.95 -8.79
N PHE A 93 -22.70 6.20 -8.69
CA PHE A 93 -21.69 6.39 -7.66
C PHE A 93 -21.07 7.79 -7.70
N LEU A 94 -20.73 8.32 -8.87
CA LEU A 94 -20.12 9.65 -9.01
C LEU A 94 -21.07 10.77 -8.60
N ILE A 95 -22.35 10.65 -8.93
CA ILE A 95 -23.39 11.58 -8.49
C ILE A 95 -23.48 11.56 -6.95
N ALA A 96 -23.63 10.37 -6.36
CA ALA A 96 -23.74 10.23 -4.91
C ALA A 96 -22.46 10.65 -4.16
N LEU A 97 -21.28 10.41 -4.74
CA LEU A 97 -19.99 10.85 -4.21
C LEU A 97 -19.91 12.37 -4.16
N GLN A 98 -20.29 13.04 -5.25
CA GLN A 98 -20.33 14.49 -5.33
C GLN A 98 -21.27 15.08 -4.28
N ASP A 99 -22.45 14.47 -4.11
CA ASP A 99 -23.44 14.90 -3.12
C ASP A 99 -22.89 14.78 -1.69
N VAL A 100 -22.22 13.68 -1.34
CA VAL A 100 -21.59 13.56 0.00
C VAL A 100 -20.58 14.66 0.26
N PHE A 101 -19.69 14.96 -0.69
CA PHE A 101 -18.72 16.03 -0.48
C PHE A 101 -19.44 17.37 -0.29
N ASN A 102 -20.40 17.68 -1.14
CA ASN A 102 -21.16 18.93 -1.12
C ASN A 102 -21.96 19.12 0.17
N THR A 103 -22.69 18.10 0.61
CA THR A 103 -23.52 18.15 1.82
C THR A 103 -22.66 18.27 3.08
N GLU A 104 -21.55 17.54 3.17
CA GLU A 104 -20.73 17.50 4.38
C GLU A 104 -19.78 18.70 4.52
N ASN A 105 -19.36 19.32 3.41
CA ASN A 105 -18.29 20.34 3.43
C ASN A 105 -18.66 21.68 2.79
N GLY A 106 -19.78 21.73 2.05
CA GLY A 106 -20.20 22.91 1.29
C GLY A 106 -19.43 23.07 -0.02
N TYR A 107 -20.16 23.40 -1.10
CA TYR A 107 -19.65 23.53 -2.47
C TYR A 107 -18.39 24.42 -2.58
N SER A 108 -18.31 25.52 -1.82
CA SER A 108 -17.20 26.48 -1.90
C SER A 108 -15.89 25.99 -1.28
N ASN A 109 -15.92 24.88 -0.55
CA ASN A 109 -14.75 24.31 0.14
C ASN A 109 -14.17 23.09 -0.59
N ILE A 110 -14.74 22.73 -1.74
CA ILE A 110 -14.40 21.53 -2.49
C ILE A 110 -13.81 21.91 -3.84
N SER A 111 -12.73 21.25 -4.22
CA SER A 111 -12.30 21.17 -5.61
C SER A 111 -12.12 19.71 -5.98
N SER A 112 -12.48 19.34 -7.20
CA SER A 112 -12.33 17.98 -7.71
C SER A 112 -11.59 17.99 -9.04
N SER A 113 -10.85 16.90 -9.30
CA SER A 113 -10.26 16.61 -10.59
C SER A 113 -10.55 15.16 -10.95
N ILE A 114 -10.96 14.93 -12.20
CA ILE A 114 -11.28 13.60 -12.72
C ILE A 114 -10.39 13.37 -13.93
N LEU A 115 -9.51 12.38 -13.83
CA LEU A 115 -8.76 11.84 -14.96
C LEU A 115 -9.43 10.53 -15.38
N SER A 116 -10.15 10.54 -16.50
CA SER A 116 -10.70 9.32 -17.10
C SER A 116 -9.76 8.82 -18.18
N VAL A 117 -9.42 7.54 -18.12
CA VAL A 117 -8.64 6.88 -19.18
C VAL A 117 -9.40 5.63 -19.62
N SER A 118 -9.91 5.67 -20.85
CA SER A 118 -10.47 4.53 -21.57
C SER A 118 -9.35 3.76 -22.28
N ASP A 119 -9.52 2.45 -22.47
CA ASP A 119 -8.62 1.60 -23.27
C ASP A 119 -7.13 1.69 -22.87
N CYS A 120 -6.84 1.54 -21.58
CA CYS A 120 -5.49 1.72 -21.05
C CYS A 120 -4.86 0.46 -20.48
N ASP A 121 -3.84 -0.06 -21.17
CA ASP A 121 -2.91 -1.10 -20.68
C ASP A 121 -2.08 -0.69 -19.44
N ARG A 122 -2.27 0.52 -18.90
CA ARG A 122 -1.37 1.13 -17.91
C ARG A 122 -1.52 0.60 -16.49
N TYR A 123 -2.67 0.06 -16.09
CA TYR A 123 -2.75 -0.74 -14.87
C TYR A 123 -2.45 -2.19 -15.28
N PHE A 124 -1.17 -2.57 -15.22
CA PHE A 124 -0.74 -3.97 -15.33
C PHE A 124 -1.23 -4.75 -16.58
N ASN A 125 -1.45 -4.24 -17.79
CA ASN A 125 -2.11 -5.04 -18.86
C ASN A 125 -3.37 -5.77 -18.34
N LEU A 126 -4.05 -5.20 -17.34
CA LEU A 126 -5.27 -5.77 -16.81
C LEU A 126 -6.33 -5.59 -17.88
N PRO A 127 -7.20 -6.58 -18.09
CA PRO A 127 -8.31 -6.41 -18.98
C PRO A 127 -9.30 -5.45 -18.29
N ILE A 128 -9.01 -4.14 -18.34
CA ILE A 128 -9.79 -3.05 -17.76
C ILE A 128 -10.49 -2.34 -18.92
N LYS A 129 -11.81 -2.29 -18.85
CA LYS A 129 -12.65 -1.55 -19.78
C LYS A 129 -12.52 -0.05 -19.52
N MET A 130 -12.52 0.34 -18.25
CA MET A 130 -12.49 1.75 -17.85
C MET A 130 -11.72 1.96 -16.55
N HIS A 131 -10.92 3.02 -16.49
CA HIS A 131 -10.26 3.50 -15.29
C HIS A 131 -10.52 4.99 -15.08
N LYS A 132 -11.08 5.35 -13.93
CA LYS A 132 -11.25 6.74 -13.50
C LYS A 132 -10.44 6.99 -12.24
N LYS A 133 -9.53 7.97 -12.30
CA LYS A 133 -8.85 8.52 -11.13
C LYS A 133 -9.52 9.80 -10.71
N ILE A 134 -9.91 9.89 -9.45
CA ILE A 134 -10.62 11.04 -8.93
C ILE A 134 -9.92 11.53 -7.68
N ASN A 135 -9.61 12.82 -7.65
CA ASN A 135 -9.06 13.49 -6.50
C ASN A 135 -10.04 14.59 -6.06
N TYR A 136 -10.55 14.46 -4.84
CA TYR A 136 -11.29 15.52 -4.15
C TYR A 136 -10.38 16.18 -3.13
N LYS A 137 -10.30 17.51 -3.17
CA LYS A 137 -9.64 18.33 -2.16
C LYS A 137 -10.69 19.10 -1.39
N VAL A 138 -10.69 18.92 -0.08
CA VAL A 138 -11.60 19.58 0.85
C VAL A 138 -10.80 20.51 1.75
N THR A 139 -11.21 21.77 1.83
CA THR A 139 -10.62 22.72 2.79
C THR A 139 -11.46 22.75 4.06
N ILE A 140 -10.88 22.31 5.17
CA ILE A 140 -11.54 22.28 6.48
C ILE A 140 -11.10 23.46 7.34
N GLY A 141 -12.04 24.06 8.07
CA GLY A 141 -11.78 25.20 8.95
C GLY A 141 -11.89 26.56 8.24
N LYS A 142 -12.18 26.57 6.93
CA LYS A 142 -12.50 27.78 6.17
C LYS A 142 -13.97 28.17 6.42
N ILE A 143 -14.20 28.89 7.51
CA ILE A 143 -15.48 29.55 7.80
C ILE A 143 -15.36 31.05 7.51
N PRO A 144 -16.48 31.79 7.32
CA PRO A 144 -16.42 33.24 7.18
C PRO A 144 -15.56 33.87 8.27
N PHE A 145 -14.65 34.77 7.89
CA PHE A 145 -13.72 35.48 8.77
C PHE A 145 -12.59 34.65 9.41
N VAL A 146 -12.44 33.36 9.07
CA VAL A 146 -11.28 32.53 9.44
C VAL A 146 -10.49 32.15 8.18
N HIS A 147 -9.26 32.66 8.07
CA HIS A 147 -8.41 32.47 6.89
C HIS A 147 -7.47 31.25 6.98
N SER A 148 -7.48 30.53 8.09
CA SER A 148 -6.69 29.32 8.31
C SER A 148 -7.55 28.07 8.11
N GLY A 149 -7.25 27.28 7.09
CA GLY A 149 -7.84 25.96 6.89
C GLY A 149 -6.76 24.93 6.54
N ILE A 150 -7.09 23.65 6.67
CA ILE A 150 -6.23 22.54 6.22
C ILE A 150 -6.88 21.94 4.97
N GLU A 151 -6.10 21.84 3.89
CA GLU A 151 -6.49 21.09 2.70
C GLU A 151 -6.31 19.59 2.96
N MET A 152 -7.34 18.80 2.70
CA MET A 152 -7.31 17.34 2.78
C MET A 152 -7.68 16.75 1.43
N SER A 153 -6.87 15.80 0.97
CA SER A 153 -7.08 15.08 -0.28
C SER A 153 -7.72 13.70 -0.06
N PHE A 154 -8.65 13.36 -0.95
CA PHE A 154 -9.32 12.07 -1.04
C PHE A 154 -9.13 11.54 -2.47
N ASP A 155 -8.40 10.44 -2.58
CA ASP A 155 -8.03 9.82 -3.84
C ASP A 155 -8.83 8.53 -4.05
N PHE A 156 -9.44 8.40 -5.23
CA PHE A 156 -10.22 7.23 -5.65
C PHE A 156 -9.69 6.72 -6.99
N ASP A 157 -9.33 5.43 -7.03
CA ASP A 157 -9.02 4.72 -8.28
C ASP A 157 -10.20 3.77 -8.56
N ILE A 158 -11.02 4.07 -9.57
CA ILE A 158 -12.24 3.33 -9.92
C ILE A 158 -12.03 2.56 -11.21
N LEU A 159 -12.32 1.26 -11.20
CA LEU A 159 -12.07 0.34 -12.32
C LEU A 159 -13.34 -0.40 -12.74
N ILE A 160 -13.52 -0.58 -14.06
CA ILE A 160 -14.39 -1.62 -14.64
C ILE A 160 -13.51 -2.66 -15.33
N PRO A 161 -13.55 -3.94 -14.92
CA PRO A 161 -12.87 -5.00 -15.67
C PRO A 161 -13.64 -5.34 -16.96
N ILE A 162 -12.92 -5.69 -18.03
CA ILE A 162 -13.49 -6.23 -19.28
C ILE A 162 -14.27 -7.51 -19.00
N ASN A 163 -13.73 -8.39 -18.15
CA ASN A 163 -14.43 -9.58 -17.71
C ASN A 163 -15.14 -9.29 -16.39
N THR A 164 -16.47 -9.26 -16.42
CA THR A 164 -17.30 -8.95 -15.24
C THR A 164 -17.33 -10.06 -14.19
N LYS A 165 -16.74 -11.23 -14.47
CA LYS A 165 -16.70 -12.38 -13.54
C LYS A 165 -15.46 -12.42 -12.66
N ILE A 166 -14.46 -11.56 -12.91
CA ILE A 166 -13.25 -11.49 -12.10
C ILE A 166 -13.38 -10.43 -11.01
N LEU A 167 -12.99 -10.82 -9.80
CA LEU A 167 -12.87 -9.93 -8.65
C LEU A 167 -11.45 -9.34 -8.57
N PRO A 168 -11.27 -8.15 -7.98
CA PRO A 168 -9.94 -7.67 -7.60
C PRO A 168 -9.22 -8.71 -6.73
N PRO A 169 -7.89 -8.89 -6.83
CA PRO A 169 -6.92 -8.13 -7.62
C PRO A 169 -6.74 -8.65 -9.05
N PHE A 170 -7.76 -9.30 -9.63
CA PHE A 170 -7.81 -9.66 -11.07
C PHE A 170 -6.66 -10.57 -11.52
N ASN A 171 -6.31 -11.54 -10.68
CA ASN A 171 -5.19 -12.46 -10.85
C ASN A 171 -3.79 -11.79 -10.87
N LYS A 172 -3.69 -10.53 -10.42
CA LYS A 172 -2.46 -9.73 -10.40
C LYS A 172 -2.18 -9.15 -9.02
N LEU A 173 -2.07 -10.06 -8.04
CA LEU A 173 -1.70 -9.71 -6.68
C LEU A 173 -0.30 -9.06 -6.61
N ASP A 174 -0.19 -7.92 -5.94
CA ASP A 174 1.10 -7.23 -5.73
C ASP A 174 1.75 -7.62 -4.39
N PHE A 175 0.96 -7.66 -3.33
CA PHE A 175 1.37 -8.12 -2.01
C PHE A 175 0.32 -9.05 -1.42
N LEU A 176 0.74 -10.06 -0.63
CA LEU A 176 -0.20 -11.01 -0.01
C LEU A 176 -1.21 -10.30 0.91
N SER A 177 -0.82 -9.20 1.54
CA SER A 177 -1.73 -8.36 2.32
C SER A 177 -2.89 -7.73 1.53
N ASN A 178 -2.84 -7.75 0.19
CA ASN A 178 -3.83 -7.14 -0.70
C ASN A 178 -4.77 -8.19 -1.35
N VAL A 179 -4.80 -9.44 -0.85
CA VAL A 179 -5.76 -10.47 -1.29
C VAL A 179 -7.22 -10.17 -0.90
N PHE A 180 -7.40 -9.29 0.08
CA PHE A 180 -8.70 -8.99 0.66
C PHE A 180 -9.49 -8.00 -0.19
N ILE A 181 -10.76 -8.33 -0.36
CA ILE A 181 -11.78 -7.45 -0.87
C ILE A 181 -12.79 -7.15 0.25
N LEU A 182 -13.45 -6.02 0.12
CA LEU A 182 -14.48 -5.57 1.02
C LEU A 182 -15.76 -5.33 0.23
N THR A 183 -16.79 -6.06 0.59
CA THR A 183 -18.14 -5.98 0.03
C THR A 183 -19.13 -5.52 1.09
N LYS A 184 -20.40 -5.35 0.71
CA LYS A 184 -21.49 -5.10 1.67
C LYS A 184 -21.64 -6.20 2.74
N TYR A 185 -21.15 -7.40 2.47
CA TYR A 185 -21.20 -8.54 3.40
C TYR A 185 -19.98 -8.62 4.33
N GLY A 186 -18.97 -7.75 4.13
CA GLY A 186 -17.75 -7.72 4.92
C GLY A 186 -16.49 -8.05 4.13
N VAL A 187 -15.41 -8.28 4.87
CA VAL A 187 -14.08 -8.59 4.34
C VAL A 187 -14.00 -10.07 3.97
N SER A 188 -13.50 -10.37 2.78
CA SER A 188 -13.22 -11.74 2.35
C SER A 188 -11.99 -11.79 1.44
N ILE A 189 -11.39 -12.97 1.32
CA ILE A 189 -10.33 -13.22 0.34
C ILE A 189 -10.95 -13.34 -1.05
N SER A 190 -10.34 -12.69 -2.04
CA SER A 190 -10.72 -12.83 -3.44
C SER A 190 -10.50 -14.25 -3.97
N ASN A 191 -11.36 -14.69 -4.89
CA ASN A 191 -11.17 -15.94 -5.64
C ASN A 191 -10.33 -15.75 -6.92
N ASN A 192 -9.79 -14.55 -7.14
CA ASN A 192 -9.02 -14.18 -8.32
C ASN A 192 -7.72 -13.48 -7.90
N THR A 193 -6.96 -14.12 -7.02
CA THR A 193 -5.66 -13.63 -6.56
C THR A 193 -4.55 -13.91 -7.56
N GLY A 194 -4.69 -14.96 -8.38
CA GLY A 194 -3.65 -15.46 -9.27
C GLY A 194 -2.63 -16.34 -8.56
N THR A 195 -2.99 -16.91 -7.40
CA THR A 195 -2.16 -17.77 -6.56
C THR A 195 -2.87 -19.09 -6.24
N ILE A 196 -2.21 -20.00 -5.53
CA ILE A 196 -2.85 -21.25 -5.07
C ILE A 196 -4.06 -21.04 -4.14
N ILE A 197 -4.26 -19.84 -3.59
CA ILE A 197 -5.44 -19.52 -2.78
C ILE A 197 -6.73 -19.72 -3.59
N ASP A 198 -6.70 -19.46 -4.89
CA ASP A 198 -7.89 -19.50 -5.74
C ASP A 198 -8.49 -20.92 -5.78
N THR A 199 -7.65 -21.95 -5.69
CA THR A 199 -8.03 -23.38 -5.73
C THR A 199 -8.25 -24.02 -4.36
N MET A 200 -8.04 -23.28 -3.26
CA MET A 200 -8.22 -23.80 -1.90
C MET A 200 -9.70 -24.09 -1.58
N SER A 201 -9.93 -25.15 -0.81
CA SER A 201 -11.23 -25.43 -0.18
C SER A 201 -11.65 -24.33 0.79
N ILE A 202 -12.94 -24.29 1.15
CA ILE A 202 -13.49 -23.31 2.11
C ILE A 202 -12.71 -23.32 3.43
N LEU A 203 -12.43 -24.51 3.98
CA LEU A 203 -11.69 -24.66 5.24
C LEU A 203 -10.26 -24.11 5.11
N GLN A 204 -9.57 -24.41 4.00
CA GLN A 204 -8.22 -23.91 3.76
C GLN A 204 -8.22 -22.38 3.60
N LYS A 205 -9.20 -21.81 2.91
CA LYS A 205 -9.37 -20.36 2.76
C LYS A 205 -9.58 -19.66 4.10
N GLN A 206 -10.34 -20.26 5.03
CA GLN A 206 -10.50 -19.72 6.38
C GLN A 206 -9.19 -19.73 7.17
N LYS A 207 -8.43 -20.82 7.11
CA LYS A 207 -7.12 -20.92 7.77
C LYS A 207 -6.14 -19.87 7.25
N ILE A 208 -5.95 -19.79 5.93
CA ILE A 208 -5.02 -18.83 5.33
C ILE A 208 -5.48 -17.37 5.55
N THR A 209 -6.79 -17.12 5.61
CA THR A 209 -7.34 -15.80 5.95
C THR A 209 -6.82 -15.32 7.30
N ASN A 210 -6.93 -16.17 8.34
CA ASN A 210 -6.48 -15.81 9.67
C ASN A 210 -4.96 -15.56 9.71
N ILE A 211 -4.18 -16.39 9.01
CA ILE A 211 -2.73 -16.24 8.95
C ILE A 211 -2.34 -14.92 8.28
N ILE A 212 -2.95 -14.57 7.14
CA ILE A 212 -2.64 -13.32 6.43
C ILE A 212 -3.12 -12.11 7.25
N MET A 213 -4.29 -12.19 7.92
CA MET A 213 -4.75 -11.11 8.81
C MET A 213 -3.79 -10.89 9.99
N ASN A 214 -3.24 -11.96 10.56
CA ASN A 214 -2.21 -11.86 11.61
C ASN A 214 -0.94 -11.17 11.08
N ASP A 215 -0.46 -11.57 9.90
CA ASP A 215 0.67 -10.90 9.23
C ASP A 215 0.35 -9.39 9.04
N ILE A 216 -0.86 -9.03 8.59
CA ILE A 216 -1.28 -7.65 8.37
C ILE A 216 -1.21 -6.80 9.64
N VAL A 217 -1.75 -7.28 10.77
CA VAL A 217 -1.76 -6.52 12.03
C VAL A 217 -0.36 -6.40 12.65
N GLU A 218 0.56 -7.30 12.29
CA GLU A 218 1.99 -7.24 12.60
C GLU A 218 2.82 -6.46 11.55
N PHE A 219 2.16 -5.82 10.58
CA PHE A 219 2.80 -5.09 9.48
C PHE A 219 3.78 -5.95 8.65
N LYS A 220 3.46 -7.23 8.46
CA LYS A 220 4.18 -8.19 7.61
C LYS A 220 3.40 -8.47 6.33
N THR A 221 4.12 -8.69 5.25
CA THR A 221 3.53 -9.13 3.97
C THR A 221 4.56 -9.88 3.13
N GLN A 222 4.13 -10.37 1.98
CA GLN A 222 4.97 -10.99 0.97
C GLN A 222 4.75 -10.32 -0.38
N PHE A 223 5.84 -10.15 -1.12
CA PHE A 223 5.85 -9.61 -2.47
C PHE A 223 5.42 -10.67 -3.48
N CYS A 224 4.41 -10.35 -4.30
CA CYS A 224 3.71 -11.30 -5.16
C CYS A 224 3.68 -10.91 -6.65
N ILE A 225 4.22 -9.75 -7.05
CA ILE A 225 4.12 -9.28 -8.44
C ILE A 225 4.86 -10.25 -9.39
N ALA A 226 4.08 -11.07 -10.10
CA ALA A 226 4.59 -11.97 -11.13
C ALA A 226 4.72 -11.25 -12.48
N ASN A 227 5.82 -11.48 -13.18
CA ASN A 227 5.93 -11.16 -14.61
C ASN A 227 5.69 -12.43 -15.42
N ARG A 228 4.58 -12.46 -16.17
CA ARG A 228 4.13 -13.65 -16.92
C ARG A 228 4.59 -13.65 -18.38
N ASP A 229 5.02 -12.51 -18.91
CA ASP A 229 5.03 -12.30 -20.37
C ASP A 229 6.44 -12.09 -20.96
N ASN A 230 7.52 -12.29 -20.19
CA ASN A 230 8.88 -12.22 -20.71
C ASN A 230 9.80 -13.35 -20.24
N ASP A 231 10.84 -13.62 -21.04
CA ASP A 231 11.86 -14.64 -20.77
C ASP A 231 13.02 -14.12 -19.89
N TYR A 232 13.01 -12.82 -19.52
CA TYR A 232 14.10 -12.20 -18.76
C TYR A 232 14.17 -12.69 -17.31
N THR A 233 15.30 -13.26 -16.90
CA THR A 233 15.52 -13.81 -15.55
C THR A 233 15.19 -12.85 -14.42
N CYS A 234 15.53 -11.56 -14.57
CA CYS A 234 15.25 -10.48 -13.61
C CYS A 234 14.03 -9.61 -13.96
N GLY A 235 13.34 -9.92 -15.07
CA GLY A 235 12.27 -9.09 -15.65
C GLY A 235 12.81 -7.95 -16.53
N ASP A 236 11.88 -7.27 -17.21
CA ASP A 236 12.20 -6.10 -18.04
C ASP A 236 12.24 -4.80 -17.22
N PHE A 237 12.63 -3.71 -17.88
CA PHE A 237 12.67 -2.37 -17.28
C PHE A 237 11.32 -1.92 -16.71
N ASN A 238 10.22 -2.10 -17.45
CA ASN A 238 8.89 -1.64 -17.04
C ASN A 238 8.39 -2.40 -15.81
N TYR A 239 8.65 -3.70 -15.75
CA TYR A 239 8.38 -4.54 -14.59
C TYR A 239 9.17 -4.04 -13.39
N ASN A 240 10.49 -3.94 -13.50
CA ASN A 240 11.34 -3.55 -12.39
C ASN A 240 11.03 -2.13 -11.89
N ARG A 241 10.73 -1.18 -12.78
CA ARG A 241 10.24 0.16 -12.40
C ARG A 241 8.97 0.08 -11.54
N LYS A 242 7.97 -0.67 -11.98
CA LYS A 242 6.70 -0.85 -11.25
C LYS A 242 6.92 -1.55 -9.90
N VAL A 243 7.79 -2.55 -9.87
CA VAL A 243 8.14 -3.27 -8.64
C VAL A 243 8.79 -2.33 -7.62
N PHE A 244 9.77 -1.55 -8.05
CA PHE A 244 10.40 -0.51 -7.23
C PHE A 244 9.37 0.47 -6.66
N GLU A 245 8.49 1.03 -7.49
CA GLU A 245 7.44 1.96 -7.06
C GLU A 245 6.55 1.34 -5.98
N ARG A 246 6.13 0.08 -6.14
CA ARG A 246 5.26 -0.64 -5.20
C ARG A 246 5.95 -0.95 -3.87
N ILE A 247 7.19 -1.43 -3.91
CA ILE A 247 7.98 -1.71 -2.71
C ILE A 247 8.22 -0.40 -1.95
N ASN A 248 8.59 0.68 -2.65
CA ASN A 248 8.79 2.00 -2.06
C ASN A 248 7.50 2.49 -1.36
N LYS A 249 6.35 2.44 -2.06
CA LYS A 249 5.04 2.81 -1.48
C LYS A 249 4.70 1.99 -0.23
N MET A 250 5.06 0.71 -0.18
CA MET A 250 4.78 -0.18 0.95
C MET A 250 5.68 0.09 2.15
N LEU A 251 7.00 0.18 1.93
CA LEU A 251 7.98 0.33 3.00
C LEU A 251 7.90 1.70 3.68
N PHE A 252 7.61 2.78 2.97
CA PHE A 252 7.58 4.15 3.52
C PHE A 252 6.17 4.60 3.97
N ARG A 253 5.30 3.66 4.35
CA ARG A 253 4.05 3.96 5.06
C ARG A 253 4.34 4.47 6.49
N THR A 254 3.30 5.01 7.13
CA THR A 254 3.34 5.54 8.50
C THR A 254 3.86 4.52 9.50
N PHE A 255 3.39 3.28 9.38
CA PHE A 255 3.89 2.14 10.14
C PHE A 255 4.85 1.33 9.28
N ARG A 256 5.89 0.79 9.92
CA ARG A 256 6.96 0.05 9.25
C ARG A 256 6.46 -1.31 8.78
N TRP A 257 6.37 -1.48 7.48
CA TRP A 257 6.10 -2.78 6.88
C TRP A 257 7.36 -3.61 6.68
N ASN A 258 7.24 -4.92 6.88
CA ASN A 258 8.25 -5.92 6.59
C ASN A 258 7.78 -6.81 5.43
N ILE A 259 8.52 -6.79 4.31
CA ILE A 259 8.25 -7.67 3.17
C ILE A 259 9.14 -8.90 3.32
N THR A 260 8.56 -9.97 3.81
CA THR A 260 9.30 -11.07 4.46
C THR A 260 10.06 -11.98 3.49
N ASN A 261 9.66 -12.03 2.21
CA ASN A 261 10.28 -12.83 1.16
C ASN A 261 11.28 -12.04 0.29
N MET A 262 11.71 -10.86 0.74
CA MET A 262 12.67 -10.01 0.03
C MET A 262 14.02 -9.94 0.76
N PRO A 263 15.13 -9.71 0.04
CA PRO A 263 16.50 -9.62 0.59
C PRO A 263 16.75 -8.30 1.28
N ILE A 264 15.69 -7.62 1.72
CA ILE A 264 15.71 -6.27 2.26
C ILE A 264 15.04 -6.34 3.62
N LEU A 265 15.78 -5.95 4.66
CA LEU A 265 15.24 -5.79 6.00
C LEU A 265 15.42 -4.34 6.44
N ILE A 266 14.31 -3.70 6.82
CA ILE A 266 14.39 -2.43 7.51
C ILE A 266 14.47 -2.74 9.01
N CYS A 267 15.51 -2.24 9.68
CA CYS A 267 15.66 -2.30 11.15
C CYS A 267 16.11 -0.95 11.71
N ASP A 268 15.98 -0.77 13.02
CA ASP A 268 16.47 0.45 13.68
C ASP A 268 17.90 0.19 14.10
N TYR A 269 18.78 1.12 13.75
CA TYR A 269 20.17 0.99 14.10
C TYR A 269 20.34 1.17 15.61
N LYS A 270 20.88 0.13 16.25
CA LYS A 270 21.34 0.15 17.63
C LYS A 270 22.86 0.03 17.60
N ARG A 271 23.55 1.03 18.13
CA ARG A 271 25.01 1.01 18.24
C ARG A 271 25.41 -0.13 19.18
N ASN A 272 25.94 -1.20 18.61
CA ASN A 272 26.59 -2.26 19.38
C ASN A 272 28.09 -1.96 19.45
N HIS A 273 28.71 -2.20 20.60
CA HIS A 273 30.13 -1.96 20.83
C HIS A 273 31.07 -2.83 19.96
N THR A 274 30.53 -3.80 19.21
CA THR A 274 31.28 -4.88 18.56
C THR A 274 31.26 -4.89 17.03
N ASN A 275 30.47 -4.03 16.35
CA ASN A 275 30.38 -4.04 14.88
C ASN A 275 30.93 -2.76 14.22
N CYS A 276 31.70 -2.96 13.14
CA CYS A 276 32.55 -1.94 12.51
C CYS A 276 31.84 -1.09 11.42
N ASP A 277 30.63 -1.47 10.97
CA ASP A 277 29.95 -0.79 9.86
C ASP A 277 28.91 0.21 10.35
N ASN A 278 29.40 1.28 10.98
CA ASN A 278 28.56 2.36 11.51
C ASN A 278 28.32 3.47 10.48
N ILE A 279 28.56 3.21 9.18
CA ILE A 279 28.51 4.19 8.10
C ILE A 279 27.62 3.66 6.98
N CYS A 280 26.75 4.53 6.46
CA CYS A 280 25.97 4.25 5.27
C CYS A 280 26.89 4.16 4.04
N CYS A 281 26.87 3.04 3.31
CA CYS A 281 27.73 2.84 2.14
C CYS A 281 27.34 3.68 0.89
N ILE A 282 26.30 4.51 0.99
CA ILE A 282 25.85 5.41 -0.10
C ILE A 282 26.19 6.86 0.22
N CYS A 283 25.73 7.37 1.37
CA CYS A 283 25.95 8.78 1.74
C CYS A 283 27.20 9.00 2.61
N LEU A 284 27.92 7.93 2.95
CA LEU A 284 29.14 7.93 3.77
C LEU A 284 28.98 8.58 5.15
N SER A 285 27.73 8.80 5.59
CA SER A 285 27.40 9.39 6.88
C SER A 285 27.27 8.30 7.94
N LYS A 286 27.67 8.61 9.18
CA LYS A 286 27.55 7.70 10.32
C LYS A 286 26.08 7.52 10.72
N PHE A 287 25.69 6.29 11.05
CA PHE A 287 24.39 5.99 11.65
C PHE A 287 24.32 6.52 13.08
N LYS A 288 23.20 7.15 13.42
CA LYS A 288 22.82 7.55 14.78
C LYS A 288 21.91 6.48 15.38
N ASN A 289 21.88 6.41 16.71
CA ASN A 289 20.96 5.51 17.40
C ASN A 289 19.51 5.81 16.98
N ASN A 290 18.76 4.74 16.72
CA ASN A 290 17.39 4.76 16.21
C ASN A 290 17.25 5.31 14.78
N ASP A 291 18.35 5.50 14.04
CA ASP A 291 18.25 5.72 12.60
C ASP A 291 17.61 4.50 11.95
N ARG A 292 16.67 4.78 11.04
CA ARG A 292 16.04 3.75 10.24
C ARG A 292 17.00 3.31 9.14
N ILE A 293 17.49 2.08 9.25
CA ILE A 293 18.45 1.52 8.30
C ILE A 293 17.85 0.37 7.52
N MET A 294 18.41 0.15 6.33
CA MET A 294 18.07 -0.94 5.45
C MET A 294 19.29 -1.83 5.24
N LYS A 295 19.10 -3.11 5.59
CA LYS A 295 20.06 -4.19 5.39
C LYS A 295 19.68 -4.95 4.12
N VAL A 296 20.62 -5.12 3.22
CA VAL A 296 20.47 -5.97 2.04
C VAL A 296 21.23 -7.27 2.28
N TYR A 297 20.61 -8.43 2.03
CA TYR A 297 21.23 -9.74 2.16
C TYR A 297 21.56 -10.33 0.78
N ILE A 298 22.60 -11.16 0.71
CA ILE A 298 23.02 -11.83 -0.54
C ILE A 298 22.07 -12.99 -0.87
N ASP A 299 21.59 -13.72 0.15
CA ASP A 299 20.59 -14.79 0.02
C ASP A 299 19.53 -14.69 1.14
N ASN A 300 18.28 -14.96 0.77
CA ASN A 300 17.12 -15.01 1.67
C ASN A 300 17.01 -16.33 2.45
N SER A 301 17.62 -17.41 1.96
CA SER A 301 17.39 -18.77 2.44
C SER A 301 17.71 -18.96 3.93
N THR A 302 18.55 -18.11 4.52
CA THR A 302 18.92 -18.25 5.94
C THR A 302 18.88 -16.96 6.77
N LYS A 303 18.83 -15.74 6.20
CA LYS A 303 19.04 -14.46 6.94
C LYS A 303 20.25 -14.44 7.89
N THR A 304 21.12 -15.45 7.83
CA THR A 304 22.26 -15.65 8.72
C THR A 304 23.59 -15.50 8.00
N GLU A 305 23.61 -15.34 6.68
CA GLU A 305 24.87 -15.31 5.93
C GLU A 305 25.02 -14.01 5.12
N LYS A 306 25.80 -13.10 5.71
CA LYS A 306 26.38 -11.86 5.17
C LYS A 306 25.38 -10.80 4.70
N VAL A 307 25.21 -9.78 5.54
CA VAL A 307 24.67 -8.48 5.12
C VAL A 307 25.59 -7.92 4.04
N CYS A 308 25.04 -7.77 2.85
CA CYS A 308 25.71 -7.21 1.69
C CYS A 308 26.00 -5.71 1.87
N SER A 309 25.03 -4.96 2.37
CA SER A 309 25.16 -3.51 2.56
C SER A 309 24.23 -2.99 3.64
N ASN A 310 24.75 -2.07 4.48
CA ASN A 310 23.97 -1.26 5.39
C ASN A 310 23.81 0.16 4.81
N THR A 311 22.58 0.64 4.76
CA THR A 311 22.25 1.96 4.20
C THR A 311 21.20 2.66 5.05
N HIS A 312 21.16 3.99 5.01
CA HIS A 312 19.92 4.67 5.41
C HIS A 312 18.81 4.24 4.46
N ASP A 313 17.60 4.03 4.97
CA ASP A 313 16.44 3.58 4.19
C ASP A 313 16.21 4.42 2.92
N LYS A 314 16.23 5.76 3.04
CA LYS A 314 16.07 6.69 1.92
C LYS A 314 17.24 6.66 0.94
N CYS A 315 18.46 6.35 1.40
CA CYS A 315 19.62 6.31 0.52
C CYS A 315 19.53 5.17 -0.50
N LEU A 316 19.07 4.00 -0.08
CA LEU A 316 19.00 2.84 -0.99
C LEU A 316 17.94 3.01 -2.07
N PHE A 317 16.78 3.59 -1.74
CA PHE A 317 15.75 3.87 -2.76
C PHE A 317 16.16 4.99 -3.71
N LYS A 318 16.86 6.02 -3.22
CA LYS A 318 17.47 7.03 -4.09
C LYS A 318 18.52 6.40 -5.02
N TYR A 319 19.29 5.43 -4.54
CA TYR A 319 20.26 4.71 -5.36
C TYR A 319 19.60 3.84 -6.45
N PHE A 320 18.50 3.16 -6.13
CA PHE A 320 17.71 2.44 -7.15
C PHE A 320 17.07 3.40 -8.17
N GLU A 321 16.58 4.56 -7.74
CA GLU A 321 16.06 5.60 -8.63
C GLU A 321 17.13 6.07 -9.62
N THR A 322 18.35 6.33 -9.17
CA THR A 322 19.46 6.70 -10.07
C THR A 322 19.82 5.61 -11.07
N GLN A 323 19.66 4.32 -10.73
CA GLN A 323 19.86 3.22 -11.69
C GLN A 323 18.80 3.26 -12.80
N LEU A 324 17.53 3.47 -12.44
CA LEU A 324 16.44 3.60 -13.41
C LEU A 324 16.63 4.80 -14.34
N GLU A 325 17.04 5.95 -13.80
CA GLU A 325 17.32 7.16 -14.57
C GLU A 325 18.50 6.96 -15.52
N SER A 326 19.58 6.35 -15.05
CA SER A 326 20.78 6.09 -15.86
C SER A 326 20.47 5.16 -17.04
N SER A 327 19.67 4.11 -16.82
CA SER A 327 19.29 3.18 -17.88
C SER A 327 18.36 3.77 -18.94
N LYS A 328 17.63 4.86 -18.66
CA LYS A 328 16.82 5.56 -19.67
C LYS A 328 17.67 6.36 -20.67
N ASN A 329 18.85 6.78 -20.26
CA ASN A 329 19.73 7.67 -21.04
C ASN A 329 20.79 6.90 -21.84
N ASP A 330 20.83 5.57 -21.71
CA ASP A 330 21.81 4.71 -22.38
C ASP A 330 21.21 4.19 -23.70
N GLU A 331 21.70 4.69 -24.83
CA GLU A 331 21.22 4.34 -26.18
C GLU A 331 21.39 2.84 -26.48
N ALA A 332 22.33 2.14 -25.81
CA ALA A 332 22.51 0.70 -25.94
C ALA A 332 21.41 -0.12 -25.24
N PHE A 333 20.72 0.47 -24.27
CA PHE A 333 19.63 -0.16 -23.51
C PHE A 333 18.38 -0.40 -24.38
N VAL A 334 18.20 0.39 -25.44
CA VAL A 334 17.07 0.31 -26.37
C VAL A 334 17.03 -1.04 -27.12
N ALA A 335 18.15 -1.78 -27.16
CA ALA A 335 18.25 -3.08 -27.85
C ALA A 335 17.94 -4.30 -26.97
N SER A 336 18.00 -4.17 -25.64
CA SER A 336 17.66 -5.25 -24.71
C SER A 336 16.88 -4.70 -23.52
N ASP A 337 15.56 -4.88 -23.51
CA ASP A 337 14.67 -4.45 -22.42
C ASP A 337 14.99 -5.08 -21.04
N SER A 338 16.04 -5.89 -20.93
CA SER A 338 16.52 -6.49 -19.68
C SER A 338 17.10 -5.43 -18.73
N PHE A 339 16.45 -5.27 -17.58
CA PHE A 339 16.94 -4.42 -16.49
C PHE A 339 17.08 -5.24 -15.21
N GLU A 340 18.08 -4.95 -14.40
CA GLU A 340 18.19 -5.53 -13.06
C GLU A 340 18.70 -4.50 -12.06
N PHE A 341 18.09 -4.48 -10.88
CA PHE A 341 18.62 -3.69 -9.79
C PHE A 341 19.85 -4.35 -9.21
N ARG A 342 20.85 -3.53 -8.89
CA ARG A 342 22.02 -3.95 -8.14
C ARG A 342 22.07 -3.20 -6.82
N CYS A 343 22.51 -3.87 -5.76
CA CYS A 343 22.83 -3.21 -4.49
C CYS A 343 24.14 -2.42 -4.61
N PRO A 344 24.52 -1.59 -3.61
CA PRO A 344 25.78 -0.85 -3.63
C PRO A 344 27.04 -1.71 -3.80
N MET A 345 27.01 -2.97 -3.35
CA MET A 345 28.10 -3.94 -3.58
C MET A 345 27.96 -4.72 -4.90
N ARG A 346 27.12 -4.22 -5.82
CA ARG A 346 26.89 -4.74 -7.17
C ARG A 346 26.21 -6.12 -7.28
N ASN A 347 25.82 -6.73 -6.17
CA ASN A 347 24.99 -7.95 -6.18
C ASN A 347 23.60 -7.65 -6.76
N VAL A 348 23.13 -8.54 -7.62
CA VAL A 348 21.84 -8.45 -8.31
C VAL A 348 20.69 -8.70 -7.32
N ILE A 349 19.67 -7.84 -7.37
CA ILE A 349 18.43 -7.99 -6.63
C ILE A 349 17.34 -8.42 -7.61
N ASN A 350 17.13 -9.73 -7.71
CA ASN A 350 16.15 -10.31 -8.62
C ASN A 350 14.75 -10.35 -7.97
N PHE A 351 13.95 -9.31 -8.17
CA PHE A 351 12.58 -9.27 -7.65
C PHE A 351 11.67 -10.37 -8.22
N ARG A 352 11.89 -10.78 -9.48
CA ARG A 352 11.12 -11.85 -10.13
C ARG A 352 11.30 -13.19 -9.43
N LEU A 353 12.51 -13.48 -8.95
CA LEU A 353 12.79 -14.69 -8.17
C LEU A 353 11.97 -14.72 -6.87
N TYR A 354 11.89 -13.59 -6.17
CA TYR A 354 11.19 -13.49 -4.90
C TYR A 354 9.66 -13.63 -5.05
N SER A 355 9.08 -13.14 -6.14
CA SER A 355 7.64 -13.30 -6.39
C SER A 355 7.26 -14.72 -6.84
N LYS A 356 8.13 -15.44 -7.56
CA LYS A 356 7.88 -16.84 -7.99
C LYS A 356 7.63 -17.80 -6.81
N ASN A 357 8.19 -17.50 -5.64
CA ASN A 357 8.04 -18.34 -4.45
C ASN A 357 6.72 -18.13 -3.69
N THR A 358 5.82 -17.25 -4.15
CA THR A 358 4.55 -16.92 -3.47
C THR A 358 3.72 -18.15 -3.15
N ASN A 359 3.54 -19.06 -4.11
CA ASN A 359 2.73 -20.27 -3.89
C ASN A 359 3.38 -21.21 -2.86
N LYS A 360 4.70 -21.36 -2.88
CA LYS A 360 5.44 -22.14 -1.88
C LYS A 360 5.25 -21.55 -0.49
N ILE A 361 5.41 -20.23 -0.35
CA ILE A 361 5.21 -19.51 0.92
C ILE A 361 3.80 -19.73 1.47
N ILE A 362 2.77 -19.65 0.63
CA ILE A 362 1.38 -19.87 1.05
C ILE A 362 1.20 -21.32 1.53
N SER A 363 1.79 -22.30 0.84
CA SER A 363 1.75 -23.70 1.28
C SER A 363 2.49 -23.93 2.59
N ASP A 364 3.68 -23.33 2.76
CA ASP A 364 4.48 -23.45 3.98
C ASP A 364 3.71 -22.88 5.19
N LYS A 365 3.10 -21.69 5.03
CA LYS A 365 2.21 -21.09 6.05
C LYS A 365 1.03 -21.95 6.45
N MET A 366 0.51 -22.77 5.53
CA MET A 366 -0.63 -23.66 5.82
C MET A 366 -0.24 -24.90 6.63
N ASN A 367 1.07 -25.20 6.73
CA ASN A 367 1.62 -26.35 7.44
C ASN A 367 2.26 -25.97 8.80
N GLU A 368 2.44 -24.68 9.07
CA GLU A 368 2.77 -24.12 10.40
C GLU A 368 1.53 -24.09 11.29
#